data_AF-A0AA88AS63-F1
#
_entry.id   AF-A0AA88AS63-F1
#
_cell.length_a   1.000
_cell.length_b   1.000
_cell.length_c   1.000
_cell.angle_alpha   90.00
_cell.angle_beta   90.00
_cell.angle_gamma   90.00
#
_symmetry.space_group_name_H-M   'P 1'
#
loop_
_entity.id
_entity.type
_entity.pdbx_description
1 polymer ?
#
loop_
_entity_poly.entity_id
_entity_poly.type
_entity_poly.pdbx_seq_one_letter_code
_entity_poly.pdbx_strand_id
1 'polypeptide(L)'
;MLPSVGIVKVLRQSLAEFPIRGLVVDPVMVSTSGDVLAGPSILTVFRYARFFCSNVPRQLMFNAQLFKNPPPERMSVASQNINVLVKGGDLPDSSDAIDIFFDGDTILELRSSRIKTRNTHGTGCTLASCIAAELAKGSSMLQAVKVHASKRLAANAMPRSQKQNTEAAKCFIESALDFSRDIVIGNGPQGPFDPLLRLKRNARNSSGTHGFDPSDLFLYAVTDSRMNKRWGRSITEAVKAAIEGGATIIQLREKNIETLNFLEAAKSCLEICRSHGVPLLINDRIDVALACDADGVHVGQSDMPAHVVRSLLGPEKIIGVSCKTPEQAEQAWIDGANYLGCGGVFPTNTKANNLTIGLDGLKAVCLASKLPVVAIGGIDATNAGSVLEINAPKLKGVAVVSTLFDRECVLTETRNLHSVLMEATSRVR
;
A
#
# COMPACT_ATOMS: atom_id res chain seq x y z
N MET A 1 6.75 -15.23 25.29
CA MET A 1 5.45 -15.54 25.93
C MET A 1 5.65 -16.65 26.94
N LEU A 2 4.92 -16.64 28.06
CA LEU A 2 5.01 -17.65 29.12
C LEU A 2 3.69 -18.45 29.18
N PRO A 3 3.42 -19.34 28.21
CA PRO A 3 2.10 -19.89 27.95
C PRO A 3 1.71 -21.04 28.90
N SER A 4 2.60 -21.47 29.80
CA SER A 4 2.31 -22.58 30.71
C SER A 4 3.06 -22.48 32.03
N VAL A 5 2.48 -23.10 33.06
CA VAL A 5 3.10 -23.23 34.39
C VAL A 5 4.45 -23.95 34.32
N GLY A 6 4.58 -24.96 33.43
CA GLY A 6 5.83 -25.69 33.23
C GLY A 6 6.96 -24.78 32.75
N ILE A 7 6.69 -23.93 31.76
CA ILE A 7 7.66 -22.96 31.22
C ILE A 7 8.07 -21.95 32.30
N VAL A 8 7.12 -21.46 33.10
CA VAL A 8 7.41 -20.53 34.21
C VAL A 8 8.32 -21.18 35.25
N LYS A 9 8.10 -22.46 35.58
CA LYS A 9 8.95 -23.19 36.53
C LYS A 9 10.38 -23.39 35.99
N VAL A 10 10.52 -23.78 34.73
CA VAL A 10 11.83 -23.93 34.07
C VAL A 10 12.56 -22.59 34.06
N LEU A 11 11.90 -21.52 33.65
CA LEU A 11 12.48 -20.18 33.64
C LEU A 11 12.95 -19.76 35.03
N ARG A 12 12.17 -20.03 36.09
CA ARG A 12 12.56 -19.77 37.47
C ARG A 12 13.84 -20.51 37.85
N GLN A 13 13.95 -21.79 37.48
CA GLN A 13 15.14 -22.58 37.75
C GLN A 13 16.36 -22.01 37.02
N SER A 14 16.21 -21.68 35.73
CA SER A 14 17.28 -21.07 34.95
C SER A 14 17.71 -19.71 35.50
N LEU A 15 16.79 -18.88 36.00
CA LEU A 15 17.12 -17.58 36.59
C LEU A 15 17.79 -17.68 37.97
N ALA A 16 17.58 -18.79 38.69
CA ALA A 16 18.31 -19.07 39.92
C ALA A 16 19.77 -19.49 39.63
N GLU A 17 20.00 -20.19 38.52
CA GLU A 17 21.32 -20.63 38.06
C GLU A 17 22.08 -19.50 37.35
N PHE A 18 21.38 -18.67 36.57
CA PHE A 18 21.92 -17.55 35.81
C PHE A 18 21.26 -16.24 36.27
N PRO A 19 21.76 -15.62 37.37
CA PRO A 19 21.18 -14.41 37.91
C PRO A 19 21.34 -13.25 36.92
N ILE A 20 20.22 -12.61 36.59
CA ILE A 20 20.17 -11.44 35.70
C ILE A 20 19.98 -10.15 36.52
N ARG A 21 20.53 -9.03 36.03
CA ARG A 21 20.46 -7.73 36.71
C ARG A 21 19.08 -7.08 36.65
N GLY A 22 18.27 -7.43 35.67
CA GLY A 22 16.93 -6.89 35.49
C GLY A 22 16.07 -7.88 34.70
N LEU A 23 14.88 -8.15 35.22
CA LEU A 23 13.87 -8.97 34.55
C LEU A 23 12.68 -8.10 34.17
N VAL A 24 12.27 -8.19 32.91
CA VAL A 24 11.06 -7.56 32.38
C VAL A 24 10.11 -8.69 32.01
N VAL A 25 8.95 -8.74 32.69
CA VAL A 25 7.89 -9.70 32.38
C VAL A 25 6.73 -8.94 31.74
N ASP A 26 6.43 -9.29 30.49
CA ASP A 26 5.26 -8.84 29.74
C ASP A 26 4.30 -10.03 29.53
N PRO A 27 3.39 -10.29 30.48
CA PRO A 27 2.50 -11.44 30.41
C PRO A 27 1.40 -11.16 29.39
N VAL A 28 1.53 -11.68 28.18
CA VAL A 28 0.47 -11.63 27.17
C VAL A 28 -0.61 -12.63 27.53
N MET A 29 -1.77 -12.13 27.97
CA MET A 29 -2.89 -12.95 28.44
C MET A 29 -3.83 -13.38 27.32
N VAL A 30 -4.03 -12.51 26.34
CA VAL A 30 -4.96 -12.71 25.22
C VAL A 30 -4.29 -12.22 23.94
N SER A 31 -4.41 -12.98 22.85
CA SER A 31 -3.89 -12.60 21.54
C SER A 31 -4.75 -11.49 20.90
N THR A 32 -4.23 -10.86 19.85
CA THR A 32 -5.02 -9.96 19.00
C THR A 32 -6.22 -10.65 18.35
N SER A 33 -6.17 -11.97 18.14
CA SER A 33 -7.28 -12.79 17.63
C SER A 33 -8.32 -13.16 18.71
N GLY A 34 -8.08 -12.81 19.98
CA GLY A 34 -8.98 -13.11 21.10
C GLY A 34 -8.70 -14.43 21.82
N ASP A 35 -7.66 -15.17 21.42
CA ASP A 35 -7.29 -16.43 22.04
C ASP A 35 -6.68 -16.20 23.43
N VAL A 36 -7.08 -16.99 24.41
CA VAL A 36 -6.50 -16.93 25.77
C VAL A 36 -5.13 -17.61 25.73
N LEU A 37 -4.07 -16.82 25.85
CA LEU A 37 -2.67 -17.27 25.81
C LEU A 37 -2.11 -17.62 27.19
N ALA A 38 -2.69 -17.05 28.25
CA ALA A 38 -2.39 -17.44 29.62
C ALA A 38 -3.66 -17.42 30.48
N GLY A 39 -3.97 -18.56 31.14
CA GLY A 39 -5.14 -18.70 32.00
C GLY A 39 -4.88 -18.31 33.47
N PRO A 40 -5.92 -18.27 34.32
CA PRO A 40 -5.82 -17.90 35.74
C PRO A 40 -4.79 -18.70 36.54
N SER A 41 -4.52 -19.95 36.17
CA SER A 41 -3.54 -20.82 36.81
C SER A 41 -2.10 -20.34 36.66
N ILE A 42 -1.76 -19.67 35.54
CA ILE A 42 -0.43 -19.11 35.29
C ILE A 42 -0.21 -17.84 36.13
N LEU A 43 -1.26 -17.05 36.34
CA LEU A 43 -1.21 -15.85 37.19
C LEU A 43 -0.86 -16.17 38.64
N THR A 44 -1.44 -17.25 39.16
CA THR A 44 -1.12 -17.77 40.49
C THR A 44 0.37 -18.06 40.63
N VAL A 45 0.99 -18.62 39.60
CA VAL A 45 2.44 -18.94 39.61
C VAL A 45 3.30 -17.67 39.57
N PHE A 46 2.89 -16.63 38.82
CA PHE A 46 3.60 -15.35 38.84
C PHE A 46 3.60 -14.69 40.23
N ARG A 47 2.51 -14.81 40.99
CA ARG A 47 2.41 -14.31 42.37
C ARG A 47 3.39 -14.99 43.33
N TYR A 48 3.58 -16.31 43.22
CA TYR A 48 4.46 -17.06 44.13
C TYR A 48 5.94 -17.01 43.74
N ALA A 49 6.25 -16.70 42.48
CA ALA A 49 7.60 -16.83 41.96
C ALA A 49 8.50 -15.59 42.16
N ARG A 50 8.03 -14.52 42.84
CA ARG A 50 8.82 -13.29 43.12
C ARG A 50 9.50 -12.71 41.87
N PHE A 51 8.86 -12.81 40.71
CA PHE A 51 9.38 -12.16 39.50
C PHE A 51 9.24 -10.65 39.61
N PHE A 52 10.31 -9.91 39.27
CA PHE A 52 10.19 -8.48 38.96
C PHE A 52 9.33 -8.36 37.68
N CYS A 53 8.11 -7.83 37.80
CA CYS A 53 7.13 -7.79 36.72
C CYS A 53 6.92 -6.35 36.23
N SER A 54 7.55 -5.99 35.11
CA SER A 54 7.45 -4.64 34.55
C SER A 54 6.25 -4.39 33.62
N ASN A 55 5.29 -5.30 33.50
CA ASN A 55 4.00 -5.02 32.87
C ASN A 55 2.92 -5.89 33.54
N VAL A 56 1.92 -5.25 34.15
CA VAL A 56 0.69 -5.93 34.55
C VAL A 56 -0.40 -5.45 33.59
N PRO A 57 -0.78 -6.24 32.57
CA PRO A 57 -1.98 -5.96 31.80
C PRO A 57 -3.18 -5.93 32.73
N ARG A 58 -4.15 -5.11 32.35
CA ARG A 58 -5.42 -4.80 33.03
C ARG A 58 -6.22 -6.02 33.56
N GLN A 59 -5.87 -7.26 33.18
CA GLN A 59 -6.56 -8.49 33.56
C GLN A 59 -6.01 -9.21 34.80
N LEU A 60 -4.85 -8.82 35.34
CA LEU A 60 -4.38 -9.33 36.64
C LEU A 60 -5.07 -8.65 37.84
N MET A 61 -5.86 -7.62 37.58
CA MET A 61 -6.86 -7.06 38.51
C MET A 61 -8.12 -7.94 38.46
N PHE A 62 -7.99 -9.19 38.92
CA PHE A 62 -9.10 -10.10 39.12
C PHE A 62 -9.99 -9.58 40.27
N ASN A 63 -10.91 -8.67 39.92
CA ASN A 63 -12.28 -8.61 40.38
C ASN A 63 -13.00 -7.48 39.63
N ALA A 64 -14.02 -7.85 38.84
CA ALA A 64 -14.88 -6.96 38.07
C ALA A 64 -15.74 -5.98 38.91
N GLN A 65 -15.36 -5.69 40.16
CA GLN A 65 -15.96 -4.68 41.03
C GLN A 65 -15.03 -3.47 41.28
N LEU A 66 -13.78 -3.50 40.79
CA LEU A 66 -12.73 -2.50 41.06
C LEU A 66 -12.77 -1.23 40.22
N PHE A 67 -13.75 -1.08 39.31
CA PHE A 67 -13.82 0.06 38.39
C PHE A 67 -14.50 1.31 38.97
N LYS A 68 -14.89 1.33 40.26
CA LYS A 68 -15.69 2.44 40.84
C LYS A 68 -14.95 3.51 41.68
N ASN A 69 -13.75 3.28 42.25
CA ASN A 69 -13.11 4.25 43.21
C ASN A 69 -11.59 4.43 43.04
N PRO A 70 -10.97 5.62 43.26
CA PRO A 70 -9.66 6.10 42.73
C PRO A 70 -8.35 5.36 43.15
N PRO A 71 -7.19 5.65 42.49
CA PRO A 71 -5.95 4.84 42.50
C PRO A 71 -5.17 4.59 43.82
N PRO A 72 -5.13 5.48 44.83
CA PRO A 72 -4.17 5.34 45.94
C PRO A 72 -4.41 4.11 46.84
N GLU A 73 -5.68 3.71 47.02
CA GLU A 73 -6.03 2.51 47.81
C GLU A 73 -5.80 1.19 47.03
N ARG A 74 -5.58 1.26 45.71
CA ARG A 74 -5.59 0.09 44.80
C ARG A 74 -4.26 -0.69 44.75
N MET A 75 -3.17 -0.14 45.27
CA MET A 75 -1.82 -0.72 45.15
C MET A 75 -1.24 -1.28 46.46
N SER A 76 -1.94 -1.12 47.59
CA SER A 76 -1.50 -1.66 48.89
C SER A 76 -1.49 -3.20 48.97
N VAL A 77 -2.11 -3.89 48.00
CA VAL A 77 -2.24 -5.36 47.95
C VAL A 77 -1.16 -6.03 47.09
N ALA A 78 -0.36 -5.26 46.34
CA ALA A 78 0.68 -5.78 45.46
C ALA A 78 2.09 -5.51 46.03
N SER A 79 2.48 -6.35 47.00
CA SER A 79 3.86 -6.77 47.28
C SER A 79 4.94 -5.69 47.47
N GLN A 80 5.40 -5.56 48.72
CA GLN A 80 6.70 -4.97 49.06
C GLN A 80 7.80 -5.47 48.09
N ASN A 81 8.60 -4.55 47.54
CA ASN A 81 9.78 -4.77 46.69
C ASN A 81 9.60 -5.09 45.18
N ILE A 82 8.46 -4.79 44.54
CA ILE A 82 8.29 -5.02 43.09
C ILE A 82 7.91 -3.72 42.36
N ASN A 83 8.65 -3.43 41.29
CA ASN A 83 8.32 -2.32 40.38
C ASN A 83 7.23 -2.76 39.39
N VAL A 84 6.15 -1.99 39.27
CA VAL A 84 5.00 -2.28 38.40
C VAL A 84 4.70 -1.07 37.52
N LEU A 85 4.51 -1.31 36.21
CA LEU A 85 4.03 -0.31 35.26
C LEU A 85 2.66 -0.73 34.70
N VAL A 86 1.71 0.19 34.74
CA VAL A 86 0.37 0.04 34.18
C VAL A 86 0.19 1.06 33.05
N LYS A 87 0.04 0.60 31.81
CA LYS A 87 -0.19 1.49 30.66
C LYS A 87 -1.64 2.02 30.63
N GLY A 88 -1.83 3.31 30.38
CA GLY A 88 -3.15 3.96 30.35
C GLY A 88 -3.59 4.53 28.99
N GLY A 89 -2.96 4.10 27.89
CA GLY A 89 -3.37 4.46 26.53
C GLY A 89 -4.75 3.95 26.08
N ASP A 90 -5.42 3.09 26.85
CA ASP A 90 -6.70 2.46 26.46
C ASP A 90 -7.92 3.11 27.13
N LEU A 91 -7.74 4.20 27.90
CA LEU A 91 -8.87 4.94 28.48
C LEU A 91 -9.63 5.69 27.37
N PRO A 92 -10.93 5.42 27.16
CA PRO A 92 -11.74 6.21 26.24
C PRO A 92 -11.82 7.68 26.72
N ASP A 93 -11.85 8.61 25.76
CA ASP A 93 -12.14 10.04 25.97
C ASP A 93 -11.12 10.91 26.73
N SER A 94 -9.89 10.42 26.98
CA SER A 94 -8.79 11.24 27.53
C SER A 94 -7.88 11.82 26.44
N SER A 95 -7.57 13.11 26.49
CA SER A 95 -6.53 13.75 25.65
C SER A 95 -5.12 13.26 25.98
N ASP A 96 -4.94 12.69 27.17
CA ASP A 96 -3.66 12.20 27.67
C ASP A 96 -3.63 10.66 27.71
N ALA A 97 -2.44 10.11 27.47
CA ALA A 97 -2.07 8.75 27.82
C ALA A 97 -1.33 8.79 29.18
N ILE A 98 -1.98 8.25 30.22
CA ILE A 98 -1.46 8.29 31.60
C ILE A 98 -1.01 6.89 32.00
N ASP A 99 0.30 6.67 32.08
CA ASP A 99 0.81 5.42 32.64
C ASP A 99 1.07 5.59 34.14
N ILE A 100 0.88 4.54 34.92
CA ILE A 100 1.09 4.55 36.37
C ILE A 100 2.25 3.62 36.68
N PHE A 101 3.31 4.16 37.26
CA PHE A 101 4.45 3.41 37.75
C PHE A 101 4.40 3.31 39.28
N PHE A 102 4.75 2.14 39.81
CA PHE A 102 4.91 1.87 41.23
C PHE A 102 6.29 1.27 41.45
N ASP A 103 7.07 1.75 42.41
CA ASP A 103 8.38 1.17 42.73
C ASP A 103 8.39 0.27 43.98
N GLY A 104 7.22 0.13 44.64
CA GLY A 104 7.08 -0.58 45.91
C GLY A 104 6.74 0.35 47.08
N ASP A 105 7.08 1.64 46.97
CA ASP A 105 6.84 2.65 48.01
C ASP A 105 6.09 3.87 47.47
N THR A 106 6.39 4.28 46.23
CA THR A 106 5.88 5.49 45.59
C THR A 106 5.13 5.21 44.31
N ILE A 107 4.09 6.01 44.07
CA ILE A 107 3.27 5.99 42.85
C ILE A 107 3.68 7.19 42.00
N LEU A 108 4.02 6.95 40.73
CA LEU A 108 4.38 7.98 39.77
C LEU A 108 3.44 7.94 38.55
N GLU A 109 2.79 9.07 38.27
CA GLU A 109 2.04 9.24 37.03
C GLU A 109 2.95 9.73 35.90
N LEU A 110 2.89 9.04 34.77
CA LEU A 110 3.69 9.32 33.57
C LEU A 110 2.75 9.75 32.45
N ARG A 111 2.56 11.06 32.33
CA ARG A 111 1.65 11.66 31.36
C ARG A 111 2.32 11.92 30.02
N SER A 112 1.61 11.63 28.95
CA SER A 112 1.96 12.09 27.61
C SER A 112 0.75 12.34 26.74
N SER A 113 0.95 13.07 25.63
CA SER A 113 -0.13 13.39 24.70
C SER A 113 -0.61 12.13 23.97
N ARG A 114 -1.92 11.94 23.89
CA ARG A 114 -2.49 10.81 23.14
C ARG A 114 -2.28 11.02 21.63
N ILE A 115 -1.62 10.07 20.98
CA ILE A 115 -1.49 10.02 19.52
C ILE A 115 -2.73 9.31 18.96
N LYS A 116 -3.50 9.99 18.12
CA LYS A 116 -4.65 9.41 17.42
C LYS A 116 -4.15 8.53 16.27
N THR A 117 -4.17 7.22 16.45
CA THR A 117 -3.81 6.25 15.40
C THR A 117 -4.53 4.92 15.60
N ARG A 118 -4.67 4.15 14.50
CA ARG A 118 -5.11 2.75 14.52
C ARG A 118 -3.97 1.75 14.75
N ASN A 119 -2.71 2.22 14.68
CA ASN A 119 -1.51 1.39 14.78
C ASN A 119 -1.06 1.23 16.24
N THR A 120 -1.99 0.90 17.13
CA THR A 120 -1.73 0.78 18.59
C THR A 120 -1.31 -0.63 19.02
N HIS A 121 -1.43 -1.62 18.14
CA HIS A 121 -1.05 -3.00 18.39
C HIS A 121 0.48 -3.13 18.60
N GLY A 122 0.89 -4.01 19.51
CA GLY A 122 2.30 -4.25 19.81
C GLY A 122 3.00 -3.20 20.68
N THR A 123 2.36 -2.05 20.94
CA THR A 123 2.93 -0.96 21.76
C THR A 123 3.37 -1.41 23.16
N GLY A 124 2.64 -2.34 23.79
CA GLY A 124 3.01 -2.93 25.09
C GLY A 124 4.30 -3.76 25.02
N CYS A 125 4.41 -4.66 24.04
CA CYS A 125 5.59 -5.52 23.86
C CYS A 125 6.81 -4.71 23.46
N THR A 126 6.64 -3.69 22.61
CA THR A 126 7.71 -2.76 22.27
C THR A 126 8.15 -1.97 23.50
N LEU A 127 7.22 -1.48 24.33
CA LEU A 127 7.55 -0.76 25.57
C LEU A 127 8.36 -1.63 26.54
N ALA A 128 7.92 -2.87 26.75
CA ALA A 128 8.62 -3.84 27.58
C ALA A 128 10.05 -4.12 27.06
N SER A 129 10.19 -4.29 25.75
CA SER A 129 11.48 -4.53 25.09
C SER A 129 12.42 -3.34 25.25
N CYS A 130 11.91 -2.11 25.12
CA CYS A 130 12.69 -0.90 25.32
C CYS A 130 13.11 -0.73 26.79
N ILE A 131 12.23 -1.02 27.76
CA ILE A 131 12.60 -1.01 29.19
C ILE A 131 13.72 -2.02 29.45
N ALA A 132 13.61 -3.24 28.91
CA ALA A 132 14.62 -4.28 29.07
C ALA A 132 15.97 -3.83 28.48
N ALA A 133 15.96 -3.18 27.31
CA ALA A 133 17.16 -2.64 26.68
C ALA A 133 17.82 -1.54 27.52
N GLU A 134 17.04 -0.63 28.10
CA GLU A 134 17.56 0.43 28.97
C GLU A 134 18.14 -0.12 30.28
N LEU A 135 17.49 -1.11 30.89
CA LEU A 135 18.03 -1.81 32.06
C LEU A 135 19.36 -2.51 31.74
N ALA A 136 19.48 -3.11 30.54
CA ALA A 136 20.72 -3.74 30.09
C ALA A 136 21.87 -2.73 29.90
N LYS A 137 21.55 -1.47 29.56
CA LYS A 137 22.53 -0.36 29.51
C LYS A 137 22.93 0.16 30.89
N GLY A 138 22.29 -0.31 31.96
CA GLY A 138 22.58 0.10 33.35
C GLY A 138 21.70 1.24 33.87
N SER A 139 20.64 1.62 33.14
CA SER A 139 19.66 2.60 33.62
C SER A 139 18.92 2.07 34.86
N SER A 140 18.58 2.95 35.81
CA SER A 140 17.68 2.57 36.91
C SER A 140 16.27 2.30 36.38
N MET A 141 15.44 1.54 37.12
CA MET A 141 14.07 1.20 36.68
C MET A 141 13.26 2.45 36.33
N LEU A 142 13.32 3.46 37.19
CA LEU A 142 12.62 4.72 36.98
C LEU A 142 13.15 5.46 35.73
N GLN A 143 14.44 5.40 35.43
CA GLN A 143 15.02 5.97 34.21
C GLN A 143 14.63 5.19 32.95
N ALA A 144 14.59 3.86 33.03
CA ALA A 144 14.18 2.99 31.93
C ALA A 144 12.71 3.22 31.53
N VAL A 145 11.87 3.55 32.51
CA VAL A 145 10.42 3.78 32.33
C VAL A 145 10.09 5.24 32.02
N LYS A 146 10.76 6.22 32.65
CA LYS A 146 10.36 7.63 32.58
C LYS A 146 10.37 8.20 31.17
N VAL A 147 9.30 8.93 30.84
CA VAL A 147 9.27 9.91 29.74
C VAL A 147 10.26 11.03 30.07
N HIS A 148 11.19 11.36 29.17
CA HIS A 148 11.90 12.63 29.25
C HIS A 148 10.97 13.77 28.78
N ALA A 149 9.86 14.00 29.51
CA ALA A 149 8.77 14.90 29.14
C ALA A 149 9.15 16.39 29.14
N SER A 150 10.43 16.77 29.20
CA SER A 150 10.83 18.18 29.25
C SER A 150 12.03 18.57 28.39
N LYS A 151 12.35 17.85 27.31
CA LYS A 151 13.40 18.29 26.38
C LYS A 151 13.05 18.25 24.88
N ARG A 152 11.82 18.59 24.49
CA ARG A 152 11.61 19.07 23.11
C ARG A 152 12.13 20.49 22.88
N LEU A 153 12.37 21.28 23.94
CA LEU A 153 12.94 22.63 23.84
C LEU A 153 14.46 22.72 24.10
N ALA A 154 15.09 21.72 24.75
CA ALA A 154 16.54 21.77 25.03
C ALA A 154 17.39 20.80 24.17
N ALA A 155 16.77 19.91 23.39
CA ALA A 155 17.52 19.01 22.49
C ALA A 155 18.24 19.75 21.34
N ASN A 156 17.83 20.99 21.03
CA ASN A 156 18.51 21.85 20.05
C ASN A 156 19.64 22.70 20.66
N ALA A 157 19.79 22.73 22.00
CA ALA A 157 20.76 23.56 22.70
C ALA A 157 21.90 22.75 23.39
N MET A 158 21.92 21.42 23.26
CA MET A 158 22.93 20.56 23.89
C MET A 158 24.03 20.13 22.90
N PRO A 159 25.33 20.17 23.31
CA PRO A 159 26.44 19.67 22.50
C PRO A 159 26.26 18.20 22.11
N ARG A 160 26.68 17.84 20.89
CA ARG A 160 26.59 16.46 20.35
C ARG A 160 27.19 15.39 21.26
N SER A 161 28.18 15.74 22.09
CA SER A 161 28.85 14.83 23.04
C SER A 161 27.99 14.42 24.25
N GLN A 162 26.87 15.11 24.52
CA GLN A 162 25.95 14.79 25.64
C GLN A 162 24.61 14.20 25.17
N LYS A 163 24.36 14.12 23.86
CA LYS A 163 23.12 13.55 23.29
C LYS A 163 23.02 12.03 23.39
N GLN A 164 24.06 11.35 23.85
CA GLN A 164 24.31 9.97 23.46
C GLN A 164 23.88 8.90 24.47
N ASN A 165 22.99 9.17 25.43
CA ASN A 165 22.64 8.12 26.41
C ASN A 165 21.29 8.22 27.18
N THR A 166 20.26 8.90 26.68
CA THR A 166 18.96 8.92 27.42
C THR A 166 17.75 9.04 26.48
N GLU A 167 17.55 8.04 25.62
CA GLU A 167 16.28 7.84 24.92
C GLU A 167 15.48 6.78 25.67
N ALA A 168 14.60 7.23 26.58
CA ALA A 168 13.81 6.33 27.42
C ALA A 168 12.74 5.57 26.62
N ALA A 169 12.30 4.42 27.17
CA ALA A 169 11.43 3.48 26.47
C ALA A 169 10.12 4.08 25.94
N LYS A 170 9.51 5.00 26.69
CA LYS A 170 8.25 5.65 26.29
C LYS A 170 8.44 6.67 25.16
N CYS A 171 9.57 7.37 25.09
CA CYS A 171 9.87 8.29 23.98
C CYS A 171 10.03 7.55 22.64
N PHE A 172 10.57 6.33 22.67
CA PHE A 172 10.63 5.47 21.49
C PHE A 172 9.23 5.11 20.99
N ILE A 173 8.32 4.71 21.89
CA ILE A 173 6.93 4.38 21.54
C ILE A 173 6.19 5.58 20.98
N GLU A 174 6.32 6.75 21.59
CA GLU A 174 5.70 7.98 21.10
C GLU A 174 6.20 8.35 19.71
N SER A 175 7.53 8.29 19.49
CA SER A 175 8.12 8.59 18.20
C SER A 175 7.70 7.57 17.13
N ALA A 176 7.66 6.29 17.49
CA ALA A 176 7.21 5.23 16.60
C ALA A 176 5.72 5.38 16.24
N LEU A 177 4.87 5.70 17.21
CA LEU A 177 3.44 5.94 16.98
C LEU A 177 3.20 7.21 16.16
N ASP A 178 3.93 8.29 16.42
CA ASP A 178 3.80 9.54 15.65
C ASP A 178 4.28 9.35 14.21
N PHE A 179 5.39 8.64 14.01
CA PHE A 179 5.90 8.34 12.67
C PHE A 179 4.99 7.38 11.90
N SER A 180 4.41 6.41 12.60
CA SER A 180 3.53 5.40 12.01
C SER A 180 2.06 5.81 11.95
N ARG A 181 1.66 6.96 12.49
CA ARG A 181 0.24 7.34 12.58
C ARG A 181 -0.48 7.35 11.22
N ASP A 182 0.24 7.78 10.19
CA ASP A 182 -0.20 7.90 8.80
C ASP A 182 0.25 6.70 7.95
N ILE A 183 1.02 5.77 8.54
CA ILE A 183 1.50 4.58 7.84
C ILE A 183 0.36 3.57 7.75
N VAL A 184 0.01 3.24 6.52
CA VAL A 184 -0.90 2.15 6.19
C VAL A 184 -0.05 1.00 5.69
N ILE A 185 -0.08 -0.15 6.35
CA ILE A 185 0.65 -1.33 5.90
C ILE A 185 -0.33 -2.51 5.87
N GLY A 186 -0.54 -3.09 4.69
CA GLY A 186 -1.23 -4.39 4.57
C GLY A 186 -2.73 -4.41 4.91
N ASN A 187 -3.53 -3.43 4.48
CA ASN A 187 -4.98 -3.43 4.72
C ASN A 187 -5.79 -4.42 3.85
N GLY A 188 -5.14 -5.23 3.01
CA GLY A 188 -5.80 -6.25 2.21
C GLY A 188 -5.73 -7.64 2.89
N PRO A 189 -6.55 -8.61 2.47
CA PRO A 189 -6.54 -9.98 3.02
C PRO A 189 -5.20 -10.71 2.88
N GLN A 190 -4.27 -10.16 2.08
CA GLN A 190 -2.96 -10.72 1.76
C GLN A 190 -1.80 -10.09 2.57
N GLY A 191 -2.06 -9.25 3.57
CA GLY A 191 -1.01 -8.65 4.41
C GLY A 191 -0.06 -7.68 3.67
N PRO A 192 1.09 -7.34 4.28
CA PRO A 192 1.95 -6.23 3.85
C PRO A 192 2.94 -6.56 2.73
N PHE A 193 3.08 -7.83 2.37
CA PHE A 193 4.00 -8.29 1.34
C PHE A 193 3.24 -8.59 0.04
N ASP A 194 3.90 -8.34 -1.09
CA ASP A 194 3.46 -8.83 -2.40
C ASP A 194 3.80 -10.33 -2.55
N PRO A 195 3.34 -11.00 -3.64
CA PRO A 195 3.66 -12.41 -3.90
C PRO A 195 5.16 -12.73 -4.02
N LEU A 196 6.02 -11.71 -4.13
CA LEU A 196 7.48 -11.82 -4.19
C LEU A 196 8.16 -11.47 -2.85
N LEU A 197 7.39 -11.44 -1.75
CA LEU A 197 7.86 -11.07 -0.40
C LEU A 197 8.45 -9.66 -0.32
N ARG A 198 8.14 -8.77 -1.26
CA ARG A 198 8.53 -7.37 -1.19
C ARG A 198 7.49 -6.62 -0.38
N LEU A 199 7.95 -5.67 0.44
CA LEU A 199 7.04 -4.78 1.15
C LEU A 199 6.20 -4.04 0.10
N LYS A 200 4.87 -4.16 0.17
CA LYS A 200 3.96 -3.34 -0.63
C LYS A 200 4.31 -1.89 -0.33
N ARG A 201 4.87 -1.20 -1.31
CA ARG A 201 5.35 0.18 -1.18
C ARG A 201 4.18 1.07 -0.79
N ASN A 202 4.03 1.37 0.50
CA ASN A 202 3.09 2.37 0.96
C ASN A 202 3.84 3.67 1.30
N ALA A 203 3.72 4.62 0.36
CA ALA A 203 3.58 6.06 0.59
C ALA A 203 4.75 6.92 1.11
N ARG A 204 6.04 6.60 0.86
CA ARG A 204 7.12 7.61 1.03
C ARG A 204 8.19 7.74 -0.06
N ASN A 205 8.10 6.99 -1.16
CA ASN A 205 8.92 7.21 -2.38
C ASN A 205 8.07 7.09 -3.66
N SER A 206 6.83 7.57 -3.61
CA SER A 206 5.97 7.74 -4.79
C SER A 206 6.29 9.09 -5.44
N SER A 207 7.53 9.23 -5.94
CA SER A 207 7.86 10.28 -6.91
C SER A 207 7.75 9.74 -8.36
N GLY A 208 6.96 8.68 -8.60
CA GLY A 208 6.90 8.09 -9.94
C GLY A 208 5.76 7.11 -10.26
N THR A 209 4.80 6.85 -9.36
CA THR A 209 3.56 6.16 -9.75
C THR A 209 2.48 7.22 -9.93
N HIS A 210 2.29 7.69 -11.16
CA HIS A 210 1.08 8.44 -11.52
C HIS A 210 -0.12 7.53 -11.22
N GLY A 211 -0.99 7.94 -10.30
CA GLY A 211 -2.29 7.31 -10.17
C GLY A 211 -3.04 7.46 -11.49
N PHE A 212 -3.78 6.42 -11.91
CA PHE A 212 -4.50 6.42 -13.18
C PHE A 212 -5.39 7.67 -13.31
N ASP A 213 -5.13 8.49 -14.31
CA ASP A 213 -6.01 9.59 -14.69
C ASP A 213 -6.80 9.20 -15.96
N PRO A 214 -8.14 9.21 -15.94
CA PRO A 214 -8.93 8.99 -17.15
C PRO A 214 -8.56 9.88 -18.34
N SER A 215 -7.93 11.05 -18.11
CA SER A 215 -7.44 11.94 -19.17
C SER A 215 -6.24 11.35 -19.95
N ASP A 216 -5.50 10.40 -19.37
CA ASP A 216 -4.42 9.68 -20.04
C ASP A 216 -4.93 8.91 -21.27
N LEU A 217 -6.22 8.56 -21.31
CA LEU A 217 -6.85 7.84 -22.42
C LEU A 217 -7.13 8.68 -23.67
N PHE A 218 -6.79 9.97 -23.67
CA PHE A 218 -7.15 10.90 -24.75
C PHE A 218 -6.65 10.47 -26.13
N LEU A 219 -5.34 10.23 -26.26
CA LEU A 219 -4.71 9.69 -27.46
C LEU A 219 -3.88 8.47 -27.09
N TYR A 220 -4.49 7.30 -27.24
CA TYR A 220 -3.92 6.04 -26.82
C TYR A 220 -3.22 5.32 -28.00
N ALA A 221 -1.89 5.30 -27.99
CA ALA A 221 -1.11 4.58 -28.99
C ALA A 221 -0.89 3.11 -28.59
N VAL A 222 -1.33 2.18 -29.43
CA VAL A 222 -1.10 0.73 -29.27
C VAL A 222 -0.12 0.29 -30.34
N THR A 223 1.02 -0.29 -29.95
CA THR A 223 2.11 -0.59 -30.89
C THR A 223 1.88 -1.87 -31.72
N ASP A 224 2.60 -2.00 -32.84
CA ASP A 224 2.74 -3.27 -33.57
C ASP A 224 4.11 -3.32 -34.25
N SER A 225 5.01 -4.21 -33.79
CA SER A 225 6.35 -4.33 -34.34
C SER A 225 6.41 -4.69 -35.83
N ARG A 226 5.40 -5.37 -36.38
CA ARG A 226 5.41 -5.73 -37.82
C ARG A 226 5.28 -4.48 -38.68
N MET A 227 4.44 -3.54 -38.24
CA MET A 227 4.25 -2.26 -38.94
C MET A 227 5.52 -1.41 -38.86
N ASN A 228 6.12 -1.30 -37.68
CA ASN A 228 7.37 -0.57 -37.48
C ASN A 228 8.53 -1.14 -38.32
N LYS A 229 8.65 -2.47 -38.40
CA LYS A 229 9.66 -3.12 -39.25
C LYS A 229 9.52 -2.79 -40.74
N ARG A 230 8.29 -2.62 -41.26
CA ARG A 230 8.08 -2.20 -42.67
C ARG A 230 8.67 -0.83 -42.98
N TRP A 231 8.77 0.03 -41.97
CA TRP A 231 9.31 1.37 -42.07
C TRP A 231 10.73 1.49 -41.50
N GLY A 232 11.42 0.36 -41.24
CA GLY A 232 12.81 0.34 -40.81
C GLY A 232 13.09 0.93 -39.42
N ARG A 233 12.08 1.06 -38.56
CA ARG A 233 12.22 1.64 -37.22
C ARG A 233 12.08 0.63 -36.10
N SER A 234 12.80 0.86 -35.01
CA SER A 234 12.63 0.12 -33.77
C SER A 234 11.35 0.51 -33.03
N ILE A 235 10.94 -0.33 -32.09
CA ILE A 235 9.77 -0.06 -31.24
C ILE A 235 10.00 1.15 -30.33
N THR A 236 11.22 1.35 -29.85
CA THR A 236 11.59 2.46 -28.96
C THR A 236 11.55 3.79 -29.70
N GLU A 237 12.05 3.85 -30.95
CA GLU A 237 11.93 5.03 -31.81
C GLU A 237 10.47 5.37 -32.10
N ALA A 238 9.65 4.35 -32.38
CA ALA A 238 8.22 4.54 -32.65
C ALA A 238 7.48 5.06 -31.40
N VAL A 239 7.76 4.51 -30.22
CA VAL A 239 7.17 4.96 -28.95
C VAL A 239 7.57 6.40 -28.64
N LYS A 240 8.87 6.72 -28.77
CA LYS A 240 9.36 8.09 -28.57
C LYS A 240 8.67 9.09 -29.50
N ALA A 241 8.58 8.76 -30.80
CA ALA A 241 7.93 9.61 -31.79
C ALA A 241 6.42 9.78 -31.52
N ALA A 242 5.73 8.75 -31.03
CA ALA A 242 4.32 8.85 -30.65
C ALA A 242 4.14 9.81 -29.46
N ILE A 243 4.97 9.67 -28.42
CA ILE A 243 4.92 10.55 -27.23
C ILE A 243 5.20 12.02 -27.62
N GLU A 244 6.27 12.27 -28.38
CA GLU A 244 6.62 13.61 -28.88
C GLU A 244 5.55 14.21 -29.82
N GLY A 245 4.69 13.35 -30.37
CA GLY A 245 3.56 13.75 -31.19
C GLY A 245 2.27 14.00 -30.42
N GLY A 246 2.24 13.70 -29.13
CA GLY A 246 1.09 13.97 -28.26
C GLY A 246 0.32 12.71 -27.81
N ALA A 247 0.86 11.51 -27.97
CA ALA A 247 0.27 10.33 -27.35
C ALA A 247 0.31 10.43 -25.82
N THR A 248 -0.83 10.23 -25.17
CA THR A 248 -1.01 10.41 -23.72
C THR A 248 -0.91 9.10 -22.94
N ILE A 249 -0.92 7.96 -23.63
CA ILE A 249 -0.70 6.63 -23.07
C ILE A 249 -0.19 5.68 -24.14
N ILE A 250 0.72 4.78 -23.76
CA ILE A 250 1.31 3.77 -24.66
C ILE A 250 0.94 2.37 -24.20
N GLN A 251 0.56 1.50 -25.14
CA GLN A 251 0.46 0.06 -24.91
C GLN A 251 1.42 -0.68 -25.83
N LEU A 252 2.34 -1.44 -25.23
CA LEU A 252 3.21 -2.34 -25.96
C LEU A 252 2.47 -3.64 -26.26
N ARG A 253 2.33 -3.92 -27.55
CA ARG A 253 1.67 -5.13 -28.03
C ARG A 253 2.58 -5.91 -28.96
N GLU A 254 3.23 -6.91 -28.36
CA GLU A 254 4.13 -7.84 -29.05
C GLU A 254 3.60 -9.26 -28.96
N LYS A 255 3.03 -9.79 -30.06
CA LYS A 255 2.43 -11.13 -30.07
C LYS A 255 3.40 -12.26 -30.44
N ASN A 256 4.45 -11.95 -31.20
CA ASN A 256 5.28 -12.95 -31.87
C ASN A 256 6.77 -12.84 -31.50
N ILE A 257 7.10 -12.14 -30.43
CA ILE A 257 8.49 -11.97 -29.96
C ILE A 257 8.75 -12.90 -28.76
N GLU A 258 9.98 -13.38 -28.63
CA GLU A 258 10.39 -14.13 -27.44
C GLU A 258 10.35 -13.27 -26.19
N THR A 259 10.02 -13.89 -25.06
CA THR A 259 9.83 -13.20 -23.76
C THR A 259 11.04 -12.38 -23.33
N LEU A 260 12.27 -12.87 -23.55
CA LEU A 260 13.50 -12.14 -23.20
C LEU A 260 13.56 -10.80 -23.95
N ASN A 261 13.43 -10.86 -25.27
CA ASN A 261 13.44 -9.67 -26.14
C ASN A 261 12.25 -8.75 -25.85
N PHE A 262 11.08 -9.30 -25.50
CA PHE A 262 9.94 -8.48 -25.10
C PHE A 262 10.25 -7.69 -23.82
N LEU A 263 10.84 -8.35 -22.83
CA LEU A 263 11.16 -7.75 -21.55
C LEU A 263 12.20 -6.62 -21.70
N GLU A 264 13.21 -6.83 -22.53
CA GLU A 264 14.21 -5.80 -22.83
C GLU A 264 13.58 -4.58 -23.52
N ALA A 265 12.78 -4.81 -24.58
CA ALA A 265 12.05 -3.76 -25.27
C ALA A 265 11.10 -3.00 -24.33
N ALA A 266 10.39 -3.73 -23.45
CA ALA A 266 9.47 -3.15 -22.49
C ALA A 266 10.20 -2.24 -21.48
N LYS A 267 11.37 -2.64 -20.98
CA LYS A 267 12.18 -1.81 -20.08
C LYS A 267 12.65 -0.53 -20.76
N SER A 268 13.19 -0.61 -21.97
CA SER A 268 13.63 0.57 -22.72
C SER A 268 12.47 1.53 -23.01
N CYS A 269 11.31 1.01 -23.40
CA CYS A 269 10.12 1.85 -23.61
C CYS A 269 9.60 2.45 -22.31
N LEU A 270 9.66 1.73 -21.19
CA LEU A 270 9.23 2.22 -19.88
C LEU A 270 10.05 3.42 -19.42
N GLU A 271 11.37 3.39 -19.64
CA GLU A 271 12.26 4.53 -19.34
C GLU A 271 11.88 5.77 -20.17
N ILE A 272 11.61 5.58 -21.48
CA ILE A 272 11.15 6.65 -22.36
C ILE A 272 9.82 7.22 -21.85
N CYS A 273 8.85 6.37 -21.56
CA CYS A 273 7.52 6.76 -21.10
C CYS A 273 7.59 7.54 -19.76
N ARG A 274 8.33 7.02 -18.78
CA ARG A 274 8.54 7.67 -17.47
C ARG A 274 9.21 9.04 -17.58
N SER A 275 10.21 9.18 -18.46
CA SER A 275 10.88 10.47 -18.67
C SER A 275 9.97 11.56 -19.24
N HIS A 276 8.84 11.18 -19.84
CA HIS A 276 7.84 12.08 -20.40
C HIS A 276 6.54 12.14 -19.57
N GLY A 277 6.46 11.42 -18.45
CA GLY A 277 5.24 11.36 -17.64
C GLY A 277 4.07 10.63 -18.31
N VAL A 278 4.34 9.77 -19.30
CA VAL A 278 3.32 9.00 -20.03
C VAL A 278 3.27 7.57 -19.45
N PRO A 279 2.09 7.01 -19.12
CA PRO A 279 1.98 5.63 -18.64
C PRO A 279 2.22 4.60 -19.75
N LEU A 280 2.87 3.49 -19.38
CA LEU A 280 3.12 2.33 -20.24
C LEU A 280 2.35 1.10 -19.77
N LEU A 281 1.51 0.54 -20.65
CA LEU A 281 0.80 -0.71 -20.42
C LEU A 281 1.36 -1.86 -21.27
N ILE A 282 1.38 -3.07 -20.70
CA ILE A 282 1.75 -4.28 -21.43
C ILE A 282 0.47 -5.03 -21.85
N ASN A 283 0.36 -5.35 -23.13
CA ASN A 283 -0.76 -6.12 -23.65
C ASN A 283 -0.61 -7.61 -23.31
N ASP A 284 -1.66 -8.22 -22.73
CA ASP A 284 -1.89 -9.64 -22.43
C ASP A 284 -0.88 -10.30 -21.44
N ARG A 285 0.39 -9.86 -21.40
CA ARG A 285 1.49 -10.52 -20.66
C ARG A 285 1.72 -9.93 -19.26
N ILE A 286 0.95 -10.41 -18.29
CA ILE A 286 1.03 -10.02 -16.86
C ILE A 286 2.43 -10.26 -16.28
N ASP A 287 3.04 -11.39 -16.63
CA ASP A 287 4.38 -11.78 -16.21
C ASP A 287 5.45 -10.76 -16.65
N VAL A 288 5.38 -10.28 -17.89
CA VAL A 288 6.27 -9.24 -18.41
C VAL A 288 6.04 -7.92 -17.67
N ALA A 289 4.78 -7.53 -17.46
CA ALA A 289 4.42 -6.31 -16.74
C ALA A 289 4.98 -6.29 -15.30
N LEU A 290 4.88 -7.42 -14.59
CA LEU A 290 5.48 -7.58 -13.27
C LEU A 290 7.01 -7.54 -13.32
N ALA A 291 7.61 -8.20 -14.30
CA ALA A 291 9.07 -8.30 -14.42
C ALA A 291 9.75 -6.96 -14.76
N CYS A 292 9.11 -6.09 -15.54
CA CYS A 292 9.61 -4.74 -15.84
C CYS A 292 9.04 -3.64 -14.94
N ASP A 293 8.10 -3.95 -14.04
CA ASP A 293 7.38 -2.96 -13.22
C ASP A 293 6.63 -1.91 -14.06
N ALA A 294 5.98 -2.34 -15.15
CA ALA A 294 5.12 -1.49 -15.98
C ALA A 294 3.96 -0.88 -15.17
N ASP A 295 3.36 0.21 -15.66
CA ASP A 295 2.28 0.91 -14.96
C ASP A 295 0.98 0.08 -14.92
N GLY A 296 0.83 -0.86 -15.85
CA GLY A 296 -0.27 -1.79 -15.85
C GLY A 296 -0.33 -2.70 -17.07
N VAL A 297 -1.50 -3.27 -17.30
CA VAL A 297 -1.78 -4.17 -18.42
C VAL A 297 -3.10 -3.84 -19.11
N HIS A 298 -3.24 -4.33 -20.34
CA HIS A 298 -4.52 -4.45 -21.00
C HIS A 298 -4.75 -5.92 -21.37
N VAL A 299 -5.95 -6.45 -21.07
CA VAL A 299 -6.32 -7.84 -21.35
C VAL A 299 -7.59 -7.94 -22.19
N GLY A 300 -7.63 -8.92 -23.08
CA GLY A 300 -8.80 -9.29 -23.84
C GLY A 300 -9.70 -10.31 -23.14
N GLN A 301 -10.85 -10.59 -23.78
CA GLN A 301 -11.88 -11.51 -23.26
C GLN A 301 -11.44 -12.98 -23.22
N SER A 302 -10.39 -13.35 -23.94
CA SER A 302 -9.84 -14.72 -23.97
C SER A 302 -8.52 -14.85 -23.22
N ASP A 303 -8.05 -13.76 -22.62
CA ASP A 303 -6.83 -13.72 -21.83
C ASP A 303 -7.14 -14.01 -20.35
N MET A 304 -6.17 -13.79 -19.46
CA MET A 304 -6.38 -13.97 -18.02
C MET A 304 -7.54 -13.09 -17.52
N PRO A 305 -8.51 -13.62 -16.75
CA PRO A 305 -9.63 -12.85 -16.23
C PRO A 305 -9.18 -11.66 -15.36
N ALA A 306 -9.84 -10.52 -15.51
CA ALA A 306 -9.41 -9.26 -14.89
C ALA A 306 -9.33 -9.33 -13.36
N HIS A 307 -10.21 -10.06 -12.68
CA HIS A 307 -10.12 -10.25 -11.22
C HIS A 307 -8.87 -11.04 -10.79
N VAL A 308 -8.40 -11.99 -11.61
CA VAL A 308 -7.14 -12.71 -11.38
C VAL A 308 -5.96 -11.78 -11.61
N VAL A 309 -5.99 -11.01 -12.70
CA VAL A 309 -4.98 -9.99 -13.00
C VAL A 309 -4.85 -8.99 -11.84
N ARG A 310 -5.97 -8.49 -11.31
CA ARG A 310 -6.02 -7.60 -10.14
C ARG A 310 -5.38 -8.23 -8.91
N SER A 311 -5.64 -9.51 -8.68
CA SER A 311 -5.06 -10.25 -7.56
C SER A 311 -3.54 -10.37 -7.66
N LEU A 312 -2.99 -10.48 -8.88
CA LEU A 312 -1.55 -10.56 -9.13
C LEU A 312 -0.84 -9.21 -9.09
N LEU A 313 -1.43 -8.18 -9.73
CA LEU A 313 -0.81 -6.86 -9.87
C LEU A 313 -1.00 -5.97 -8.64
N GLY A 314 -1.96 -6.29 -7.77
CA GLY A 314 -2.32 -5.46 -6.62
C GLY A 314 -3.22 -4.27 -6.99
N PRO A 315 -3.58 -3.43 -6.00
CA PRO A 315 -4.61 -2.39 -6.18
C PRO A 315 -4.15 -1.19 -7.02
N GLU A 316 -2.85 -0.94 -7.12
CA GLU A 316 -2.32 0.32 -7.69
C GLU A 316 -2.13 0.28 -9.21
N LYS A 317 -1.86 -0.89 -9.80
CA LYS A 317 -1.55 -1.01 -11.23
C LYS A 317 -2.80 -0.83 -12.09
N ILE A 318 -2.61 -0.26 -13.28
CA ILE A 318 -3.68 0.00 -14.24
C ILE A 318 -4.10 -1.31 -14.91
N ILE A 319 -5.40 -1.56 -15.00
CA ILE A 319 -5.97 -2.71 -15.73
C ILE A 319 -6.99 -2.19 -16.75
N GLY A 320 -6.68 -2.36 -18.02
CA GLY A 320 -7.60 -2.17 -19.13
C GLY A 320 -8.23 -3.49 -19.56
N VAL A 321 -9.51 -3.47 -19.93
CA VAL A 321 -10.21 -4.65 -20.45
C VAL A 321 -10.84 -4.35 -21.81
N SER A 322 -10.62 -5.20 -22.80
CA SER A 322 -11.33 -5.10 -24.08
C SER A 322 -12.82 -5.39 -23.88
N CYS A 323 -13.70 -4.56 -24.42
CA CYS A 323 -15.14 -4.65 -24.25
C CYS A 323 -15.89 -4.41 -25.57
N LYS A 324 -17.02 -5.10 -25.78
CA LYS A 324 -17.90 -4.92 -26.94
C LYS A 324 -19.37 -4.74 -26.58
N THR A 325 -19.78 -5.13 -25.37
CA THR A 325 -21.19 -5.07 -24.95
C THR A 325 -21.34 -4.48 -23.55
N PRO A 326 -22.50 -3.94 -23.18
CA PRO A 326 -22.77 -3.44 -21.83
C PRO A 326 -22.50 -4.48 -20.72
N GLU A 327 -22.78 -5.76 -20.98
CA GLU A 327 -22.59 -6.85 -20.01
C GLU A 327 -21.10 -7.06 -19.71
N GLN A 328 -20.26 -6.99 -20.75
CA GLN A 328 -18.81 -7.06 -20.58
C GLN A 328 -18.27 -5.83 -19.82
N ALA A 329 -18.87 -4.65 -20.02
CA ALA A 329 -18.48 -3.45 -19.30
C ALA A 329 -18.78 -3.55 -17.80
N GLU A 330 -19.95 -4.08 -17.45
CA GLU A 330 -20.34 -4.32 -16.05
C GLU A 330 -19.42 -5.37 -15.40
N GLN A 331 -19.15 -6.49 -16.10
CA GLN A 331 -18.26 -7.52 -15.58
C GLN A 331 -16.84 -6.99 -15.35
N ALA A 332 -16.29 -6.21 -16.28
CA ALA A 332 -14.97 -5.62 -16.11
C ALA A 332 -14.90 -4.65 -14.91
N TRP A 333 -15.98 -3.93 -14.61
CA TRP A 333 -16.08 -3.11 -13.41
C TRP A 333 -16.08 -3.95 -12.13
N ILE A 334 -16.88 -5.01 -12.08
CA ILE A 334 -16.93 -5.96 -10.95
C ILE A 334 -15.55 -6.59 -10.71
N ASP A 335 -14.86 -6.95 -11.78
CA ASP A 335 -13.53 -7.56 -11.75
C ASP A 335 -12.40 -6.58 -11.36
N GLY A 336 -12.71 -5.29 -11.20
CA GLY A 336 -11.77 -4.27 -10.73
C GLY A 336 -10.87 -3.68 -11.82
N ALA A 337 -11.34 -3.61 -13.07
CA ALA A 337 -10.68 -2.88 -14.13
C ALA A 337 -10.73 -1.36 -13.90
N ASN A 338 -9.75 -0.63 -14.45
CA ASN A 338 -9.66 0.83 -14.39
C ASN A 338 -10.33 1.50 -15.60
N TYR A 339 -10.30 0.87 -16.77
CA TYR A 339 -10.93 1.40 -17.99
C TYR A 339 -11.27 0.29 -18.99
N LEU A 340 -12.05 0.65 -20.01
CA LEU A 340 -12.47 -0.24 -21.09
C LEU A 340 -11.91 0.20 -22.45
N GLY A 341 -11.34 -0.74 -23.20
CA GLY A 341 -11.10 -0.58 -24.63
C GLY A 341 -12.32 -1.05 -25.42
N CYS A 342 -13.19 -0.14 -25.83
CA CYS A 342 -14.42 -0.47 -26.55
C CYS A 342 -14.15 -0.57 -28.05
N GLY A 343 -14.16 -1.81 -28.56
CA GLY A 343 -13.44 -2.15 -29.78
C GLY A 343 -14.28 -2.68 -30.95
N GLY A 344 -13.81 -2.36 -32.16
CA GLY A 344 -14.51 -2.66 -33.41
C GLY A 344 -15.46 -1.53 -33.82
N VAL A 345 -15.11 -0.27 -33.54
CA VAL A 345 -15.97 0.87 -33.91
C VAL A 345 -16.13 0.95 -35.42
N PHE A 346 -15.01 0.83 -36.15
CA PHE A 346 -14.98 0.73 -37.60
C PHE A 346 -14.27 -0.58 -38.04
N PRO A 347 -14.44 -1.02 -39.30
CA PRO A 347 -13.69 -2.15 -39.84
C PRO A 347 -12.17 -1.95 -39.77
N THR A 348 -11.41 -3.01 -39.49
CA THR A 348 -9.94 -2.95 -39.42
C THR A 348 -9.31 -4.32 -39.69
N ASN A 349 -8.12 -4.32 -40.30
CA ASN A 349 -7.33 -5.52 -40.56
C ASN A 349 -6.24 -5.77 -39.49
N THR A 350 -6.13 -4.93 -38.47
CA THR A 350 -5.04 -5.02 -37.47
C THR A 350 -5.19 -6.21 -36.52
N LYS A 351 -6.43 -6.61 -36.21
CA LYS A 351 -6.76 -7.77 -35.35
C LYS A 351 -7.66 -8.74 -36.14
N ALA A 352 -7.26 -10.01 -36.20
CA ALA A 352 -8.06 -11.06 -36.83
C ALA A 352 -9.43 -11.21 -36.14
N ASN A 353 -10.50 -11.45 -36.92
CA ASN A 353 -11.87 -11.71 -36.46
C ASN A 353 -12.49 -10.62 -35.57
N ASN A 354 -12.36 -9.35 -35.94
CA ASN A 354 -12.96 -8.26 -35.18
C ASN A 354 -14.39 -7.93 -35.66
N LEU A 355 -15.41 -8.47 -34.99
CA LEU A 355 -16.81 -8.02 -35.14
C LEU A 355 -16.92 -6.52 -34.87
N THR A 356 -17.49 -5.78 -35.82
CA THR A 356 -17.72 -4.33 -35.74
C THR A 356 -18.98 -4.03 -34.93
N ILE A 357 -18.88 -3.15 -33.93
CA ILE A 357 -19.99 -2.70 -33.07
C ILE A 357 -20.58 -1.36 -33.54
N GLY A 358 -19.85 -0.59 -34.36
CA GLY A 358 -20.29 0.73 -34.83
C GLY A 358 -20.29 1.81 -33.74
N LEU A 359 -20.68 3.03 -34.13
CA LEU A 359 -20.83 4.15 -33.21
C LEU A 359 -21.98 3.94 -32.22
N ASP A 360 -23.06 3.28 -32.64
CA ASP A 360 -24.21 2.97 -31.77
C ASP A 360 -23.83 1.97 -30.67
N GLY A 361 -23.09 0.91 -31.01
CA GLY A 361 -22.59 -0.05 -30.03
C GLY A 361 -21.61 0.60 -29.04
N LEU A 362 -20.71 1.45 -29.53
CA LEU A 362 -19.83 2.25 -28.68
C LEU A 362 -20.62 3.14 -27.72
N LYS A 363 -21.64 3.84 -28.22
CA LYS A 363 -22.52 4.70 -27.42
C LYS A 363 -23.26 3.90 -26.35
N ALA A 364 -23.80 2.74 -26.69
CA ALA A 364 -24.48 1.86 -25.74
C ALA A 364 -23.55 1.42 -24.59
N VAL A 365 -22.32 1.00 -24.91
CA VAL A 365 -21.31 0.65 -23.90
C VAL A 365 -20.95 1.85 -23.03
N CYS A 366 -20.74 3.03 -23.62
CA CYS A 366 -20.36 4.23 -22.86
C CYS A 366 -21.47 4.68 -21.90
N LEU A 367 -22.75 4.53 -22.28
CA LEU A 367 -23.89 4.88 -21.42
C LEU A 367 -24.05 3.91 -20.25
N ALA A 368 -23.80 2.61 -20.48
CA ALA A 368 -23.90 1.59 -19.43
C ALA A 368 -22.67 1.53 -18.52
N SER A 369 -21.50 1.93 -19.02
CA SER A 369 -20.24 1.76 -18.31
C SER A 369 -20.10 2.66 -17.07
N LYS A 370 -19.64 2.06 -15.97
CA LYS A 370 -19.17 2.79 -14.78
C LYS A 370 -17.73 3.26 -14.92
N LEU A 371 -16.97 2.64 -15.81
CA LEU A 371 -15.55 2.91 -16.08
C LEU A 371 -15.35 3.89 -17.25
N PRO A 372 -14.23 4.65 -17.27
CA PRO A 372 -13.76 5.33 -18.48
C PRO A 372 -13.63 4.38 -19.67
N VAL A 373 -13.94 4.88 -20.86
CA VAL A 373 -13.95 4.13 -22.10
C VAL A 373 -13.05 4.83 -23.11
N VAL A 374 -12.22 4.04 -23.80
CA VAL A 374 -11.47 4.47 -24.98
C VAL A 374 -12.01 3.69 -26.18
N ALA A 375 -12.31 4.40 -27.27
CA ALA A 375 -12.79 3.79 -28.51
C ALA A 375 -11.61 3.19 -29.29
N ILE A 376 -11.75 1.99 -29.87
CA ILE A 376 -10.69 1.37 -30.67
C ILE A 376 -11.22 0.62 -31.89
N GLY A 377 -10.41 0.57 -32.95
CA GLY A 377 -10.67 -0.26 -34.12
C GLY A 377 -11.12 0.54 -35.33
N GLY A 378 -10.25 0.60 -36.34
CA GLY A 378 -10.50 1.31 -37.61
C GLY A 378 -10.55 2.83 -37.48
N ILE A 379 -10.06 3.39 -36.37
CA ILE A 379 -10.05 4.83 -36.13
C ILE A 379 -8.82 5.48 -36.78
N ASP A 380 -9.05 6.55 -37.53
CA ASP A 380 -8.02 7.38 -38.15
C ASP A 380 -8.40 8.88 -38.10
N ALA A 381 -7.53 9.75 -38.64
CA ALA A 381 -7.75 11.20 -38.61
C ALA A 381 -9.05 11.65 -39.32
N THR A 382 -9.58 10.87 -40.24
CA THR A 382 -10.80 11.22 -41.00
C THR A 382 -12.08 10.92 -40.22
N ASN A 383 -12.05 9.94 -39.31
CA ASN A 383 -13.23 9.49 -38.58
C ASN A 383 -13.15 9.70 -37.06
N ALA A 384 -11.98 10.02 -36.50
CA ALA A 384 -11.79 10.24 -35.06
C ALA A 384 -12.70 11.34 -34.50
N GLY A 385 -12.96 12.41 -35.27
CA GLY A 385 -13.89 13.47 -34.87
C GLY A 385 -15.30 12.95 -34.58
N SER A 386 -15.85 12.12 -35.48
CA SER A 386 -17.18 11.52 -35.34
C SER A 386 -17.32 10.63 -34.09
N VAL A 387 -16.22 10.03 -33.64
CA VAL A 387 -16.19 9.23 -32.40
C VAL A 387 -16.37 10.13 -31.18
N LEU A 388 -15.66 11.26 -31.12
CA LEU A 388 -15.76 12.20 -30.00
C LEU A 388 -17.10 12.97 -30.00
N GLU A 389 -17.67 13.21 -31.17
CA GLU A 389 -19.00 13.84 -31.33
C GLU A 389 -20.15 13.03 -30.72
N ILE A 390 -19.95 11.73 -30.42
CA ILE A 390 -20.91 10.93 -29.62
C ILE A 390 -21.21 11.60 -28.27
N ASN A 391 -20.24 12.36 -27.73
CA ASN A 391 -20.34 13.10 -26.48
C ASN A 391 -20.85 12.26 -25.30
N ALA A 392 -20.44 10.99 -25.24
CA ALA A 392 -20.78 10.15 -24.10
C ALA A 392 -19.86 10.49 -22.92
N PRO A 393 -20.39 10.72 -21.69
CA PRO A 393 -19.58 11.21 -20.55
C PRO A 393 -18.38 10.33 -20.19
N LYS A 394 -18.48 9.02 -20.44
CA LYS A 394 -17.44 8.03 -20.14
C LYS A 394 -16.45 7.83 -21.27
N LEU A 395 -16.72 8.31 -22.48
CA LEU A 395 -15.76 8.27 -23.58
C LEU A 395 -14.67 9.31 -23.32
N LYS A 396 -13.42 8.84 -23.19
CA LYS A 396 -12.27 9.68 -22.81
C LYS A 396 -11.26 9.92 -23.93
N GLY A 397 -11.36 9.17 -25.03
CA GLY A 397 -10.47 9.33 -26.16
C GLY A 397 -10.55 8.18 -27.14
N VAL A 398 -9.53 8.08 -27.99
CA VAL A 398 -9.41 7.04 -29.01
C VAL A 398 -8.08 6.32 -28.88
N ALA A 399 -8.10 5.02 -29.17
CA ALA A 399 -6.93 4.19 -29.29
C ALA A 399 -6.70 3.80 -30.76
N VAL A 400 -5.44 3.88 -31.19
CA VAL A 400 -5.05 3.70 -32.58
C VAL A 400 -3.78 2.86 -32.69
N VAL A 401 -3.66 2.15 -33.81
CA VAL A 401 -2.50 1.29 -34.13
C VAL A 401 -1.90 1.72 -35.48
N SER A 402 -2.51 1.27 -36.57
CA SER A 402 -1.98 1.46 -37.94
C SER A 402 -1.93 2.92 -38.35
N THR A 403 -2.88 3.74 -37.89
CA THR A 403 -2.92 5.18 -38.16
C THR A 403 -1.63 5.88 -37.75
N LEU A 404 -0.93 5.37 -36.71
CA LEU A 404 0.36 5.90 -36.28
C LEU A 404 1.53 5.05 -36.79
N PHE A 405 1.48 3.74 -36.55
CA PHE A 405 2.64 2.87 -36.70
C PHE A 405 2.81 2.28 -38.10
N ASP A 406 1.80 2.39 -38.98
CA ASP A 406 1.88 1.98 -40.38
C ASP A 406 2.05 3.17 -41.33
N ARG A 407 2.86 4.15 -40.92
CA ARG A 407 3.09 5.40 -41.63
C ARG A 407 4.57 5.73 -41.71
N GLU A 408 5.00 6.54 -42.66
CA GLU A 408 6.42 6.92 -42.75
C GLU A 408 6.89 7.66 -41.49
N CYS A 409 6.11 8.64 -41.02
CA CYS A 409 6.44 9.46 -39.87
C CYS A 409 5.41 9.36 -38.74
N VAL A 410 5.69 8.56 -37.70
CA VAL A 410 4.84 8.42 -36.51
C VAL A 410 4.57 9.76 -35.83
N LEU A 411 5.61 10.61 -35.73
CA LEU A 411 5.53 11.91 -35.08
C LEU A 411 4.48 12.82 -35.72
N THR A 412 4.56 12.98 -37.05
CA THR A 412 3.64 13.84 -37.81
C THR A 412 2.21 13.33 -37.71
N GLU A 413 2.01 12.02 -37.83
CA GLU A 413 0.67 11.41 -37.79
C GLU A 413 0.05 11.49 -36.40
N THR A 414 0.86 11.34 -35.36
CA THR A 414 0.39 11.50 -33.98
C THR A 414 0.01 12.95 -33.71
N ARG A 415 0.79 13.93 -34.18
CA ARG A 415 0.44 15.37 -34.07
C ARG A 415 -0.84 15.70 -34.81
N ASN A 416 -0.98 15.21 -36.03
CA ASN A 416 -2.18 15.42 -36.84
C ASN A 416 -3.42 14.88 -36.12
N LEU A 417 -3.37 13.63 -35.66
CA LEU A 417 -4.47 13.02 -34.93
C LEU A 417 -4.77 13.76 -33.62
N HIS A 418 -3.75 14.15 -32.86
CA HIS A 418 -3.92 14.93 -31.64
C HIS A 418 -4.66 16.25 -31.92
N SER A 419 -4.28 16.98 -32.97
CA SER A 419 -4.98 18.21 -33.38
C SER A 419 -6.45 17.96 -33.73
N VAL A 420 -6.75 16.90 -34.50
CA VAL A 420 -8.13 16.52 -34.84
C VAL A 420 -8.95 16.24 -33.57
N LEU A 421 -8.39 15.53 -32.60
CA LEU A 421 -9.07 15.22 -31.33
C LEU A 421 -9.31 16.48 -30.49
N MET A 422 -8.35 17.40 -30.46
CA MET A 422 -8.49 18.68 -29.76
C MET A 422 -9.57 19.56 -30.38
N GLU A 423 -9.62 19.64 -31.71
CA GLU A 423 -10.66 20.38 -32.44
C GLU A 423 -12.05 19.77 -32.25
N ALA A 424 -12.17 18.45 -32.26
CA ALA A 424 -13.45 17.79 -32.01
C ALA A 424 -13.92 18.01 -30.56
N THR A 425 -13.01 17.94 -29.59
CA THR A 425 -13.33 18.16 -28.17
C THR A 425 -13.79 19.60 -27.90
N SER A 426 -13.23 20.59 -28.61
CA SER A 426 -13.62 21.99 -28.44
C SER A 426 -15.00 22.33 -29.02
N ARG A 427 -15.51 21.56 -29.99
CA ARG A 427 -16.87 21.73 -30.55
C ARG A 427 -17.97 21.15 -29.67
N VAL A 428 -17.61 20.24 -28.77
CA VAL A 428 -18.54 19.47 -27.94
C VAL A 428 -18.70 20.07 -26.53
N ARG A 429 -17.76 20.92 -26.11
CA ARG A 429 -17.83 21.76 -24.89
C ARG A 429 -18.53 23.07 -25.18
#